data_AF-A0A3B9GDD7-F1
#
_entry.id   AF-A0A3B9GDD7-F1
#
_cell.length_a   1.000
_cell.length_b   1.000
_cell.length_c   1.000
_cell.angle_alpha   90.00
_cell.angle_beta   90.00
_cell.angle_gamma   90.00
#
_symmetry.space_group_name_H-M   'P 1'
#
loop_
_entity.id
_entity.type
_entity.pdbx_description
1 polymer ?
#
loop_
_entity_poly.entity_id
_entity_poly.type
_entity_poly.pdbx_seq_one_letter_code
_entity_poly.pdbx_strand_id
1 'polypeptide(L)' 'MGKQMQIGCQMAFNDFTSPKYIAEAAQFVEEFGFAEFWVPEHVMFFPSYESKYPYSEDGRIGGEPR' A
#
# COMPACT_ATOMS: atom_id res chain seq x y z
N MET A 1 13.47 16.78 28.09
CA MET A 1 12.76 15.64 27.51
C MET A 1 13.36 15.37 26.14
N GLY A 2 13.94 14.19 25.88
CA GLY A 2 14.48 13.87 24.55
C GLY A 2 13.33 13.77 23.54
N LYS A 3 13.57 14.18 22.29
CA LYS A 3 12.57 14.07 21.21
C LYS A 3 12.26 12.59 20.99
N GLN A 4 10.99 12.21 21.03
CA GLN A 4 10.57 10.84 20.73
C GLN A 4 10.87 10.53 19.26
N MET A 5 11.58 9.43 19.02
CA MET A 5 11.92 8.98 17.68
C MET A 5 10.64 8.59 16.92
N GLN A 6 10.43 9.19 15.76
CA GLN A 6 9.26 8.95 14.91
C GLN A 6 9.66 7.98 13.80
N ILE A 7 9.39 6.70 14.00
CA ILE A 7 9.63 5.67 12.98
C ILE A 7 8.28 5.27 12.40
N GLY A 8 8.16 5.32 11.08
CA GLY A 8 7.03 4.75 10.34
C GLY A 8 7.30 3.30 9.93
N CYS A 9 6.25 2.50 9.86
CA CYS A 9 6.26 1.14 9.33
C CYS A 9 5.53 1.10 7.99
N GLN A 10 6.17 0.60 6.94
CA GLN A 10 5.53 0.33 5.65
C GLN A 10 5.28 -1.17 5.50
N MET A 11 4.05 -1.56 5.16
CA MET A 11 3.70 -2.95 4.86
C MET A 11 3.06 -3.08 3.48
N ALA A 12 3.56 -3.99 2.66
CA ALA A 12 2.98 -4.31 1.37
C ALA A 12 1.88 -5.38 1.52
N PHE A 13 0.66 -5.01 1.17
CA PHE A 13 -0.47 -5.93 1.07
C PHE A 13 -0.90 -6.08 -0.39
N ASN A 14 -1.57 -7.18 -0.70
CA ASN A 14 -2.10 -7.48 -2.02
C ASN A 14 -3.47 -8.17 -1.94
N ASP A 15 -4.02 -8.54 -3.08
CA ASP A 15 -5.28 -9.26 -3.28
C ASP A 15 -5.37 -10.62 -2.56
N PHE A 16 -4.23 -11.25 -2.26
CA PHE A 16 -4.18 -12.49 -1.46
C PHE A 16 -4.18 -12.23 0.06
N THR A 17 -4.04 -10.98 0.48
CA THR A 17 -3.96 -10.63 1.89
C THR A 17 -5.36 -10.53 2.47
N SER A 18 -5.68 -11.36 3.47
CA SER A 18 -7.00 -11.29 4.10
C SER A 18 -7.21 -9.93 4.81
N PRO A 19 -8.41 -9.32 4.73
CA PRO A 19 -8.71 -8.08 5.44
C PRO A 19 -8.48 -8.17 6.96
N LYS A 20 -8.74 -9.35 7.55
CA LYS A 20 -8.49 -9.61 8.96
C LYS A 20 -7.00 -9.46 9.31
N TYR A 21 -6.12 -10.04 8.51
CA TYR A 21 -4.68 -9.94 8.72
C TYR A 21 -4.18 -8.49 8.61
N ILE A 22 -4.70 -7.71 7.66
CA ILE A 22 -4.36 -6.29 7.52
C ILE A 22 -4.69 -5.51 8.80
N ALA A 23 -5.88 -5.76 9.38
CA ALA A 23 -6.30 -5.13 10.62
C ALA A 23 -5.43 -5.56 11.81
N GLU A 24 -5.12 -6.84 11.94
CA GLU A 24 -4.25 -7.37 13.00
C GLU A 24 -2.82 -6.82 12.90
N ALA A 25 -2.29 -6.68 11.68
CA ALA A 25 -0.97 -6.09 11.43
C ALA A 25 -0.92 -4.61 11.83
N ALA A 26 -1.96 -3.83 11.51
CA ALA A 26 -2.05 -2.42 11.90
C ALA A 26 -2.05 -2.27 13.44
N GLN A 27 -2.87 -3.07 14.13
CA GLN A 27 -2.94 -3.07 15.59
C GLN A 27 -1.59 -3.43 16.23
N PHE A 28 -0.89 -4.42 15.68
CA PHE A 28 0.45 -4.79 16.15
C PHE A 28 1.46 -3.66 15.98
N VAL A 29 1.43 -2.94 14.85
CA VAL A 29 2.33 -1.80 14.59
C VAL A 29 2.09 -0.66 15.59
N GLU A 30 0.83 -0.38 15.90
CA GLU A 30 0.45 0.61 16.93
C GLU A 30 0.95 0.18 18.32
N GLU A 31 0.71 -1.06 18.72
CA GLU A 31 1.14 -1.61 20.02
C GLU A 31 2.68 -1.59 20.17
N PHE A 32 3.40 -1.87 19.08
CA PHE A 32 4.86 -1.86 19.07
C PHE A 32 5.46 -0.44 19.18
N GLY A 33 4.65 0.61 19.02
CA GLY A 33 5.05 2.00 19.21
C GLY A 33 5.65 2.67 17.97
N PHE A 34 5.34 2.18 16.77
CA PHE A 34 5.59 2.94 15.56
C PHE A 34 4.68 4.17 15.52
N ALA A 35 5.19 5.27 14.99
CA ALA A 35 4.47 6.53 14.92
C ALA A 35 3.45 6.56 13.77
N GLU A 36 3.71 5.77 12.72
CA GLU A 36 2.95 5.81 11.47
C GLU A 36 2.87 4.42 10.86
N PHE A 37 1.73 4.09 10.26
CA PHE A 37 1.49 2.87 9.49
C PHE A 37 1.15 3.23 8.05
N TRP A 38 2.03 2.87 7.11
CA TRP A 38 1.92 3.19 5.70
C TRP A 38 1.58 1.95 4.90
N VAL A 39 0.42 1.98 4.26
CA VAL A 39 0.07 1.04 3.20
C VAL A 39 0.43 1.69 1.86
N PRO A 40 1.22 1.04 0.99
CA PRO A 40 1.44 1.57 -0.35
C PRO A 40 0.08 1.72 -1.03
N GLU A 41 -0.12 2.84 -1.74
CA GLU A 41 -1.32 3.08 -2.50
C GLU A 41 -1.59 1.85 -3.37
N HIS A 42 -2.77 1.25 -3.22
CA HIS A 42 -3.25 0.25 -4.15
C HIS A 42 -3.24 0.91 -5.53
N VAL A 43 -2.32 0.49 -6.40
CA VAL A 43 -2.44 0.79 -7.83
C VAL A 43 -3.67 0.04 -8.29
N MET A 44 -4.80 0.75 -8.30
CA MET A 44 -6.06 0.23 -8.78
C MET A 44 -5.96 0.08 -10.29
N PHE A 45 -5.85 -1.15 -10.77
CA PHE A 45 -5.94 -1.45 -12.19
C PHE A 45 -7.42 -1.57 -12.57
N PHE A 46 -7.95 -0.53 -13.18
CA PHE A 46 -9.30 -0.61 -13.73
C PHE A 46 -9.27 -1.42 -15.04
N PRO A 47 -10.27 -2.29 -15.31
CA PRO A 47 -10.37 -3.01 -16.59
C PRO A 47 -10.42 -2.06 -17.80
N SER A 48 -10.96 -0.85 -17.59
CA SER A 48 -10.94 0.26 -18.55
C SER A 48 -10.65 1.58 -17.84
N TYR A 49 -9.80 2.41 -18.43
CA TYR A 49 -9.53 3.77 -17.99
C TYR A 49 -9.08 4.63 -19.18
N GLU A 50 -9.40 5.93 -19.15
CA GLU A 50 -9.08 6.85 -20.25
C GLU A 50 -7.68 7.48 -20.12
N SER A 51 -7.15 7.56 -18.89
CA SER A 51 -5.88 8.23 -18.59
C SER A 51 -4.69 7.46 -19.16
N LYS A 52 -3.92 8.06 -20.08
CA LYS A 52 -2.64 7.51 -20.54
C LYS A 52 -1.52 7.86 -19.55
N TYR A 53 -1.59 7.25 -18.37
CA TYR A 53 -0.63 7.46 -17.27
C TYR A 53 0.63 6.59 -17.49
N PRO A 54 1.85 7.04 -17.12
CA PRO A 54 2.88 7.23 -18.12
C PRO A 54 3.63 5.96 -18.51
N TYR A 55 4.34 6.06 -19.64
CA TYR A 55 5.40 5.16 -20.16
C TYR A 55 5.05 4.16 -21.27
N SER A 56 3.80 4.10 -21.79
CA SER A 56 3.44 3.28 -22.96
C SER A 56 2.51 4.00 -23.95
N GLU A 57 2.56 3.65 -25.24
CA GLU A 57 1.71 4.27 -26.29
C GLU A 57 0.20 4.05 -26.04
N ASP A 58 -0.14 2.90 -25.45
CA ASP A 58 -1.50 2.55 -25.07
C ASP A 58 -1.86 3.02 -23.65
N GLY A 59 -0.92 3.61 -22.92
CA GLY A 59 -1.11 4.04 -21.53
C GLY A 59 -1.31 2.88 -20.55
N ARG A 60 -1.01 1.64 -20.97
CA ARG A 60 -1.10 0.43 -20.13
C ARG A 60 0.22 0.04 -19.53
N ILE A 61 0.16 -0.34 -18.25
CA ILE A 61 1.28 -1.02 -17.58
C ILE A 61 1.35 -2.43 -18.15
N GLY A 62 2.54 -2.84 -18.60
CA GLY A 62 2.76 -4.18 -19.16
C GLY A 62 2.51 -5.28 -18.11
N GLY A 63 1.73 -6.29 -18.49
CA GLY A 63 1.32 -7.39 -17.63
C GLY A 63 -0.20 -7.59 -17.68
N GLU A 64 -0.66 -8.77 -17.30
CA GLU A 64 -2.08 -9.02 -17.08
C GLU A 64 -2.40 -8.62 -15.63
N PRO A 65 -3.11 -7.49 -15.39
CA PRO A 65 -3.63 -7.20 -14.07
C PRO A 65 -4.55 -8.35 -13.64
N ARG A 66 -4.36 -8.84 -12.41
CA ARG A 66 -5.16 -9.93 -11.84
C ARG A 66 -6.25 -9.39 -10.94
#